data_AF-A0A0P0NL31-F1
#
_entry.id   AF-A0A0P0NL31-F1
#
_cell.length_a   1.000
_cell.length_b   1.000
_cell.length_c   1.000
_cell.angle_alpha   90.00
_cell.angle_beta   90.00
_cell.angle_gamma   90.00
#
_symmetry.space_group_name_H-M   'P 1'
#
loop_
_entity.id
_entity.type
_entity.pdbx_description
1 polymer ?
#
loop_
_entity_poly.entity_id
_entity_poly.type
_entity_poly.pdbx_seq_one_letter_code
_entity_poly.pdbx_strand_id
1 'polypeptide(L)'
;MTPKGKLIIIGGAINTGSFTETTFGLPQNMNFFERGILKKITTESIKGTASRFEIMTTASLIPERVGEEYIKAFAQLDVQDVGVLNITSREQANSEENCARIKAADVIVFTGGDQLRLSSIFGGTAIHQILLDKYQDEPVVIAGTSAGAAASSKNMIYQGSSKDALLKGEVKITGGLGFIDGVIVDTHFVQRGRIGRLLYATASSPGILGIGLGEDTGLFISGGNIMEAIGSGMVILVDGRNMTDTNLTDVEMGQPVSISNMTVHVMCDGDIYDLHEHKLTIHHPKVIPVD
;
A
#
# COMPACT_ATOMS: atom_id res chain seq x y z
N MET A 1 2.87 13.94 -15.87
CA MET A 1 4.35 13.81 -15.79
C MET A 1 4.65 12.57 -14.99
N THR A 2 5.68 11.82 -15.35
CA THR A 2 6.12 10.61 -14.62
C THR A 2 6.70 11.02 -13.26
N PRO A 3 6.23 10.49 -12.12
CA PRO A 3 6.82 10.79 -10.81
C PRO A 3 8.25 10.25 -10.71
N LYS A 4 9.13 11.02 -10.07
CA LYS A 4 10.51 10.57 -9.77
C LYS A 4 10.58 9.70 -8.51
N GLY A 5 9.61 9.87 -7.61
CA GLY A 5 9.49 9.08 -6.40
C GLY A 5 9.07 7.65 -6.71
N LYS A 6 9.28 6.78 -5.72
CA LYS A 6 8.87 5.37 -5.76
C LYS A 6 7.84 5.14 -4.66
N LEU A 7 6.81 4.35 -4.96
CA LEU A 7 5.75 4.01 -4.02
C LEU A 7 5.80 2.52 -3.69
N ILE A 8 5.71 2.16 -2.41
CA ILE A 8 5.61 0.77 -1.95
C ILE A 8 4.33 0.62 -1.13
N ILE A 9 3.37 -0.16 -1.62
CA ILE A 9 2.11 -0.42 -0.91
C ILE A 9 2.04 -1.87 -0.45
N ILE A 10 1.69 -2.10 0.81
CA ILE A 10 1.82 -3.40 1.48
C ILE A 10 0.50 -3.78 2.15
N GLY A 11 0.09 -5.04 2.00
CA GLY A 11 -1.21 -5.52 2.48
C GLY A 11 -1.36 -5.65 4.00
N GLY A 12 -0.32 -5.41 4.78
CA GLY A 12 -0.34 -5.48 6.25
C GLY A 12 0.46 -6.65 6.80
N ALA A 13 0.53 -6.72 8.14
CA ALA A 13 1.30 -7.72 8.89
C ALA A 13 2.71 -7.94 8.33
N ILE A 14 3.39 -6.84 7.99
CA ILE A 14 4.75 -6.91 7.46
C ILE A 14 5.67 -7.56 8.47
N ASN A 15 6.55 -8.44 8.01
CA ASN A 15 7.55 -9.02 8.89
C ASN A 15 8.58 -7.96 9.30
N THR A 16 8.44 -7.45 10.52
CA THR A 16 9.38 -6.51 11.16
C THR A 16 10.47 -7.21 11.97
N GLY A 17 10.56 -8.55 11.91
CA GLY A 17 11.50 -9.34 12.70
C GLY A 17 11.07 -9.52 14.17
N SER A 18 9.76 -9.53 14.47
CA SER A 18 9.26 -9.66 15.83
C SER A 18 9.58 -11.03 16.44
N PHE A 19 10.41 -11.02 17.49
CA PHE A 19 10.72 -12.16 18.35
C PHE A 19 9.54 -12.46 19.29
N THR A 20 8.53 -13.17 18.80
CA THR A 20 7.75 -14.03 19.70
C THR A 20 8.44 -15.39 19.69
N GLU A 21 8.98 -15.79 20.84
CA GLU A 21 9.56 -17.11 21.11
C GLU A 21 8.74 -18.22 20.43
N THR A 22 9.19 -18.65 19.26
CA THR A 22 8.85 -19.95 18.73
C THR A 22 10.14 -20.72 18.76
N THR A 23 10.16 -21.64 19.71
CA THR A 23 11.14 -22.70 19.93
C THR A 23 11.63 -23.20 18.57
N PHE A 24 12.93 -23.07 18.31
CA PHE A 24 13.78 -23.63 17.24
C PHE A 24 14.68 -22.55 16.62
N GLY A 25 15.96 -22.56 17.03
CA GLY A 25 16.97 -21.58 16.62
C GLY A 25 17.36 -21.64 15.14
N LEU A 26 17.81 -20.47 14.62
CA LEU A 26 18.72 -20.13 13.49
C LEU A 26 18.71 -21.07 12.25
N PRO A 27 18.69 -20.63 10.96
CA PRO A 27 19.08 -19.35 10.34
C PRO A 27 18.08 -18.81 9.26
N GLN A 28 16.87 -19.36 9.15
CA GLN A 28 15.90 -19.02 8.08
C GLN A 28 15.41 -17.56 8.10
N ASN A 29 15.34 -16.94 9.28
CA ASN A 29 14.91 -15.54 9.42
C ASN A 29 15.87 -14.56 8.74
N MET A 30 17.17 -14.86 8.66
CA MET A 30 18.16 -13.96 8.02
C MET A 30 17.96 -13.87 6.50
N ASN A 31 17.75 -15.01 5.81
CA ASN A 31 17.50 -15.04 4.37
C ASN A 31 16.17 -14.35 4.00
N PHE A 32 15.17 -14.43 4.88
CA PHE A 32 13.88 -13.80 4.68
C PHE A 32 13.95 -12.28 4.92
N PHE A 33 14.71 -11.85 5.93
CA PHE A 33 14.95 -10.43 6.21
C PHE A 33 15.80 -9.76 5.11
N GLU A 34 16.78 -10.47 4.53
CA GLU A 34 17.57 -10.00 3.39
C GLU A 34 16.77 -9.85 2.08
N ARG A 35 15.63 -10.53 1.94
CA ARG A 35 14.70 -10.39 0.81
C ARG A 35 13.40 -9.65 1.18
N GLY A 36 13.30 -9.18 2.42
CA GLY A 36 12.08 -8.61 2.96
C GLY A 36 11.74 -7.26 2.36
N ILE A 37 10.45 -6.90 2.40
CA ILE A 37 9.95 -5.61 1.91
C ILE A 37 10.68 -4.42 2.59
N LEU A 38 11.05 -4.53 3.87
CA LEU A 38 11.83 -3.48 4.56
C LEU A 38 13.21 -3.28 3.92
N LYS A 39 13.89 -4.37 3.53
CA LYS A 39 15.15 -4.28 2.77
C LYS A 39 14.92 -3.57 1.44
N LYS A 40 13.85 -3.92 0.72
CA LYS A 40 13.48 -3.27 -0.55
C LYS A 40 13.27 -1.76 -0.37
N ILE A 41 12.55 -1.33 0.67
CA ILE A 41 12.40 0.10 1.01
C ILE A 41 13.78 0.75 1.17
N THR A 42 14.69 0.14 1.93
CA THR A 42 16.04 0.67 2.15
C THR A 42 16.87 0.71 0.86
N THR A 43 16.89 -0.36 0.07
CA THR A 43 17.68 -0.45 -1.17
C THR A 43 17.19 0.50 -2.25
N GLU A 44 15.89 0.80 -2.27
CA GLU A 44 15.30 1.71 -3.26
C GLU A 44 15.47 3.19 -2.89
N SER A 45 15.85 3.47 -1.64
CA SER A 45 16.13 4.82 -1.15
C SER A 45 17.46 5.36 -1.70
N ILE A 46 17.53 6.67 -1.93
CA ILE A 46 18.65 7.29 -2.65
C ILE A 46 20.02 7.17 -1.95
N LYS A 47 20.05 7.10 -0.61
CA LYS A 47 21.30 6.95 0.18
C LYS A 47 21.40 5.58 0.85
N GLY A 48 20.54 4.62 0.50
CA GLY A 48 20.53 3.31 1.11
C GLY A 48 20.36 3.39 2.64
N THR A 49 21.31 2.81 3.38
CA THR A 49 21.29 2.81 4.85
C THR A 49 21.55 4.17 5.49
N ALA A 50 22.11 5.13 4.73
CA ALA A 50 22.34 6.50 5.18
C ALA A 50 21.18 7.46 4.87
N SER A 51 20.07 6.94 4.30
CA SER A 51 18.85 7.73 4.06
C SER A 51 18.18 8.10 5.38
N ARG A 52 17.53 9.27 5.42
CA ARG A 52 16.69 9.67 6.54
C ARG A 52 15.28 9.12 6.40
N PHE A 53 14.82 8.37 7.39
CA PHE A 53 13.48 7.77 7.44
C PHE A 53 12.58 8.55 8.39
N GLU A 54 11.33 8.77 7.99
CA GLU A 54 10.27 9.26 8.87
C GLU A 54 9.10 8.25 8.90
N ILE A 55 8.86 7.67 10.07
CA ILE A 55 7.78 6.70 10.31
C ILE A 55 6.54 7.45 10.78
N MET A 56 5.52 7.49 9.92
CA MET A 56 4.25 8.18 10.14
C MET A 56 3.28 7.25 10.86
N THR A 57 3.14 7.43 12.18
CA THR A 57 2.32 6.56 13.05
C THR A 57 0.88 7.04 13.26
N THR A 58 0.47 8.10 12.55
CA THR A 58 -0.85 8.76 12.66
C THR A 58 -2.06 7.82 12.55
N ALA A 59 -1.97 6.77 11.74
CA ALA A 59 -3.04 5.78 11.58
C ALA A 59 -3.22 4.91 12.82
N SER A 60 -2.14 4.68 13.58
CA SER A 60 -2.10 3.73 14.69
C SER A 60 -2.80 4.27 15.94
N LEU A 61 -3.45 3.35 16.68
CA LEU A 61 -3.97 3.63 18.02
C LEU A 61 -2.92 3.42 19.13
N ILE A 62 -1.76 2.87 18.76
CA ILE A 62 -0.61 2.60 19.65
C ILE A 62 0.68 3.11 18.99
N PRO A 63 0.76 4.42 18.71
CA PRO A 63 1.81 4.99 17.85
C PRO A 63 3.22 4.81 18.40
N GLU A 64 3.40 4.88 19.73
CA GLU A 64 4.71 4.69 20.39
C GLU A 64 5.27 3.29 20.14
N ARG A 65 4.46 2.25 20.44
CA ARG A 65 4.87 0.85 20.26
C ARG A 65 5.20 0.54 18.80
N VAL A 66 4.34 0.97 17.88
CA VAL A 66 4.56 0.76 16.43
C VAL A 66 5.81 1.50 15.96
N GLY A 67 6.03 2.73 16.42
CA GLY A 67 7.24 3.50 16.11
C GLY A 67 8.52 2.78 16.55
N GLU A 68 8.55 2.28 17.79
CA GLU A 68 9.67 1.50 18.32
C GLU A 68 9.93 0.21 17.53
N GLU A 69 8.88 -0.50 17.12
CA GLU A 69 8.99 -1.71 16.29
C GLU A 69 9.67 -1.40 14.95
N TYR A 70 9.29 -0.31 14.28
CA TYR A 70 9.93 0.11 13.03
C TYR A 70 11.37 0.58 13.22
N ILE A 71 11.68 1.34 14.28
CA ILE A 71 13.06 1.74 14.60
C ILE A 71 13.94 0.49 14.77
N LYS A 72 13.50 -0.48 15.57
CA LYS A 72 14.24 -1.74 15.80
C LYS A 72 14.43 -2.53 14.52
N ALA A 73 13.39 -2.62 13.68
CA ALA A 73 13.47 -3.34 12.42
C ALA A 73 14.46 -2.68 11.45
N PHE A 74 14.41 -1.36 11.28
CA PHE A 74 15.33 -0.63 10.39
C PHE A 74 16.76 -0.59 10.93
N ALA A 75 16.97 -0.57 12.25
CA ALA A 75 18.29 -0.71 12.86
C ALA A 75 18.96 -2.06 12.54
N GLN A 76 18.18 -3.14 12.43
CA GLN A 76 18.71 -4.45 11.98
C GLN A 76 19.15 -4.44 10.50
N LEU A 77 18.68 -3.48 9.72
CA LEU A 77 19.10 -3.21 8.34
C LEU A 77 20.21 -2.15 8.24
N ASP A 78 20.82 -1.79 9.38
CA ASP A 78 21.85 -0.75 9.52
C ASP A 78 21.38 0.67 9.15
N VAL A 79 20.06 0.91 9.18
CA VAL A 79 19.48 2.24 9.03
C VAL A 79 19.37 2.87 10.42
N GLN A 80 20.18 3.90 10.67
CA GLN A 80 20.27 4.55 12.00
C GLN A 80 19.50 5.88 12.10
N ASP A 81 19.28 6.58 10.98
CA ASP A 81 18.54 7.85 10.93
C ASP A 81 17.04 7.61 10.71
N VAL A 82 16.37 7.15 11.78
CA VAL A 82 14.93 6.82 11.77
C VAL A 82 14.20 7.71 12.78
N GLY A 83 13.43 8.66 12.27
CA GLY A 83 12.49 9.48 13.04
C GLY A 83 11.10 8.84 13.10
N VAL A 84 10.37 9.12 14.19
CA VAL A 84 8.94 8.82 14.29
C VAL A 84 8.16 10.13 14.34
N LEU A 85 7.08 10.19 13.57
CA LEU A 85 6.16 11.32 13.48
C LEU A 85 4.74 10.84 13.77
N ASN A 86 4.26 11.17 14.98
CA ASN A 86 2.88 10.97 15.37
C ASN A 86 2.11 12.29 15.26
N ILE A 87 1.60 12.58 14.05
CA ILE A 87 0.81 13.78 13.78
C ILE A 87 -0.65 13.45 14.04
N THR A 88 -1.27 14.08 15.05
CA THR A 88 -2.62 13.74 15.51
C THR A 88 -3.67 14.77 15.16
N SER A 89 -3.27 15.93 14.63
CA SER A 89 -4.17 17.02 14.27
C SER A 89 -3.76 17.71 12.97
N ARG A 90 -4.70 18.44 12.36
CA ARG A 90 -4.45 19.20 11.13
C ARG A 90 -3.51 20.38 11.39
N GLU A 91 -3.54 20.97 12.58
CA GLU A 91 -2.61 22.04 12.98
C GLU A 91 -1.18 21.54 12.99
N GLN A 92 -0.93 20.36 13.56
CA GLN A 92 0.38 19.71 13.51
C GLN A 92 0.79 19.35 12.08
N ALA A 93 -0.16 18.94 11.23
CA ALA A 93 0.10 18.66 9.82
C ALA A 93 0.42 19.92 8.98
N ASN A 94 0.19 21.12 9.54
CA ASN A 94 0.53 22.41 8.94
C ASN A 94 1.68 23.11 9.68
N SER A 95 2.26 22.51 10.73
CA SER A 95 3.34 23.17 11.47
C SER A 95 4.63 23.19 10.65
N GLU A 96 5.36 24.31 10.74
CA GLU A 96 6.63 24.48 10.03
C GLU A 96 7.67 23.42 10.42
N GLU A 97 7.70 23.04 11.70
CA GLU A 97 8.59 22.01 12.24
C GLU A 97 8.36 20.64 11.57
N ASN A 98 7.11 20.17 11.53
CA ASN A 98 6.80 18.87 10.92
C ASN A 98 6.98 18.92 9.40
N CYS A 99 6.63 20.05 8.76
CA CYS A 99 6.90 20.26 7.35
C CYS A 99 8.40 20.18 7.03
N ALA A 100 9.26 20.76 7.87
CA ALA A 100 10.71 20.71 7.70
C ALA A 100 11.25 19.27 7.82
N ARG A 101 10.72 18.48 8.76
CA ARG A 101 11.08 17.05 8.88
C ARG A 101 10.71 16.25 7.64
N ILE A 102 9.50 16.43 7.11
CA ILE A 102 9.04 15.73 5.89
C ILE A 102 9.85 16.16 4.66
N LYS A 103 10.21 17.45 4.54
CA LYS A 103 11.08 17.94 3.47
C LYS A 103 12.45 17.28 3.50
N ALA A 104 13.02 17.08 4.68
CA ALA A 104 14.35 16.47 4.86
C ALA A 104 14.36 14.94 4.71
N ALA A 105 13.21 14.27 4.76
CA ALA A 105 13.13 12.81 4.67
C ALA A 105 13.43 12.31 3.24
N ASP A 106 14.22 11.25 3.15
CA ASP A 106 14.47 10.49 1.92
C ASP A 106 13.48 9.31 1.79
N VAL A 107 12.98 8.81 2.92
CA VAL A 107 12.00 7.72 3.01
C VAL A 107 10.90 8.08 4.00
N ILE A 108 9.65 7.83 3.61
CA ILE A 108 8.46 8.12 4.43
C ILE A 108 7.62 6.85 4.50
N VAL A 109 7.33 6.37 5.70
CA VAL A 109 6.60 5.10 5.91
C VAL A 109 5.31 5.35 6.68
N PHE A 110 4.16 5.15 6.03
CA PHE A 110 2.84 5.19 6.66
C PHE A 110 2.49 3.83 7.27
N THR A 111 2.28 3.80 8.58
CA THR A 111 1.97 2.56 9.30
C THR A 111 0.51 2.15 9.14
N GLY A 112 0.18 0.95 9.64
CA GLY A 112 -1.20 0.46 9.72
C GLY A 112 -2.02 1.15 10.80
N GLY A 113 -3.33 0.87 10.80
CA GLY A 113 -4.29 1.44 11.73
C GLY A 113 -5.58 1.82 11.01
N ASP A 114 -6.03 3.07 11.16
CA ASP A 114 -7.20 3.61 10.48
C ASP A 114 -6.81 4.57 9.34
N GLN A 115 -7.13 4.19 8.11
CA GLN A 115 -6.85 4.97 6.91
C GLN A 115 -7.68 6.26 6.81
N LEU A 116 -8.84 6.33 7.48
CA LEU A 116 -9.64 7.56 7.54
C LEU A 116 -8.93 8.62 8.38
N ARG A 117 -8.16 8.24 9.41
CA ARG A 117 -7.31 9.18 10.17
C ARG A 117 -6.26 9.81 9.26
N LEU A 118 -5.62 9.03 8.39
CA LEU A 118 -4.59 9.55 7.47
C LEU A 118 -5.19 10.60 6.52
N SER A 119 -6.25 10.25 5.80
CA SER A 119 -6.89 11.15 4.84
C SER A 119 -7.50 12.39 5.51
N SER A 120 -8.14 12.26 6.68
CA SER A 120 -8.76 13.41 7.37
C SER A 120 -7.74 14.38 8.01
N ILE A 121 -6.61 13.87 8.51
CA ILE A 121 -5.57 14.68 9.15
C ILE A 121 -4.64 15.32 8.10
N PHE A 122 -4.24 14.57 7.08
CA PHE A 122 -3.29 15.07 6.08
C PHE A 122 -3.98 15.71 4.87
N GLY A 123 -5.15 15.23 4.43
CA GLY A 123 -5.77 15.70 3.19
C GLY A 123 -5.84 17.23 3.10
N GLY A 124 -5.20 17.79 2.07
CA GLY A 124 -5.15 19.23 1.81
C GLY A 124 -4.34 20.09 2.80
N THR A 125 -3.48 19.50 3.62
CA THR A 125 -2.54 20.25 4.49
C THR A 125 -1.20 20.51 3.80
N ALA A 126 -0.35 21.33 4.42
CA ALA A 126 0.99 21.62 3.94
C ALA A 126 1.85 20.35 3.81
N ILE A 127 1.80 19.43 4.78
CA ILE A 127 2.51 18.14 4.67
C ILE A 127 2.00 17.33 3.48
N HIS A 128 0.69 17.29 3.24
CA HIS A 128 0.16 16.55 2.08
C HIS A 128 0.66 17.13 0.75
N GLN A 129 0.70 18.46 0.62
CA GLN A 129 1.27 19.08 -0.58
C GLN A 129 2.76 18.74 -0.73
N ILE A 130 3.55 18.83 0.35
CA ILE A 130 4.97 18.48 0.33
C ILE A 130 5.17 17.01 -0.08
N LEU A 131 4.34 16.08 0.41
CA LEU A 131 4.43 14.67 0.05
C LEU A 131 4.16 14.45 -1.45
N LEU A 132 3.15 15.11 -2.00
CA LEU A 132 2.83 15.05 -3.43
C LEU A 132 3.96 15.64 -4.28
N ASP A 133 4.47 16.81 -3.89
CA ASP A 133 5.57 17.49 -4.58
C ASP A 133 6.84 16.63 -4.55
N LYS A 134 7.22 16.09 -3.37
CA LYS A 134 8.37 15.19 -3.24
C LYS A 134 8.19 13.94 -4.11
N TYR A 135 7.02 13.32 -4.09
CA TYR A 135 6.76 12.13 -4.92
C TYR A 135 6.87 12.45 -6.42
N GLN A 136 6.39 13.61 -6.84
CA GLN A 136 6.44 14.02 -8.23
C GLN A 136 7.87 14.38 -8.68
N ASP A 137 8.60 15.13 -7.86
CA ASP A 137 9.79 15.88 -8.30
C ASP A 137 11.13 15.38 -7.72
N GLU A 138 11.10 14.52 -6.70
CA GLU A 138 12.27 14.01 -5.98
C GLU A 138 12.32 12.48 -5.96
N PRO A 139 13.51 11.86 -5.85
CA PRO A 139 13.66 10.41 -5.75
C PRO A 139 13.35 9.88 -4.33
N VAL A 140 12.23 10.34 -3.74
CA VAL A 140 11.75 9.90 -2.43
C VAL A 140 11.15 8.50 -2.52
N VAL A 141 11.28 7.70 -1.45
CA VAL A 141 10.51 6.46 -1.29
C VAL A 141 9.35 6.73 -0.33
N ILE A 142 8.12 6.56 -0.79
CA ILE A 142 6.93 6.54 0.07
C ILE A 142 6.47 5.10 0.20
N ALA A 143 6.36 4.61 1.42
CA ALA A 143 5.84 3.28 1.72
C ALA A 143 4.58 3.37 2.58
N GLY A 144 3.62 2.47 2.38
CA GLY A 144 2.40 2.39 3.17
C GLY A 144 2.02 0.95 3.46
N THR A 145 1.72 0.60 4.70
CA THR A 145 1.23 -0.73 5.07
C THR A 145 -0.18 -0.68 5.62
N SER A 146 -1.02 -1.65 5.23
CA SER A 146 -2.42 -1.75 5.66
C SER A 146 -3.19 -0.44 5.41
N ALA A 147 -3.46 0.36 6.44
CA ALA A 147 -4.05 1.69 6.30
C ALA A 147 -3.25 2.64 5.39
N GLY A 148 -1.92 2.64 5.50
CA GLY A 148 -1.04 3.47 4.66
C GLY A 148 -1.13 3.09 3.18
N ALA A 149 -1.26 1.79 2.87
CA ALA A 149 -1.44 1.30 1.51
C ALA A 149 -2.79 1.71 0.93
N ALA A 150 -3.88 1.52 1.71
CA ALA A 150 -5.21 1.95 1.31
C ALA A 150 -5.30 3.47 1.08
N ALA A 151 -4.63 4.26 1.93
CA ALA A 151 -4.58 5.71 1.80
C ALA A 151 -3.67 6.20 0.67
N SER A 152 -2.84 5.36 0.06
CA SER A 152 -1.93 5.78 -1.02
C SER A 152 -2.67 6.05 -2.33
N SER A 153 -3.80 5.39 -2.58
CA SER A 153 -4.63 5.63 -3.75
C SER A 153 -5.49 6.87 -3.61
N LYS A 154 -5.81 7.52 -4.74
CA LYS A 154 -6.71 8.68 -4.75
C LYS A 154 -8.13 8.33 -4.31
N ASN A 155 -8.63 7.16 -4.70
CA ASN A 155 -9.88 6.57 -4.19
C ASN A 155 -9.53 5.49 -3.16
N MET A 156 -10.18 5.52 -2.00
CA MET A 156 -9.84 4.68 -0.86
C MET A 156 -11.08 4.03 -0.25
N ILE A 157 -11.05 2.71 -0.08
CA ILE A 157 -12.05 1.99 0.73
C ILE A 157 -11.77 2.27 2.20
N TYR A 158 -12.68 2.96 2.89
CA TYR A 158 -12.55 3.21 4.32
C TYR A 158 -13.47 2.32 5.18
N GLN A 159 -14.53 1.76 4.60
CA GLN A 159 -15.45 0.88 5.31
C GLN A 159 -16.13 -0.11 4.35
N GLY A 160 -16.48 -1.29 4.86
CA GLY A 160 -17.27 -2.29 4.14
C GLY A 160 -17.10 -3.70 4.72
N SER A 161 -18.23 -4.36 5.00
CA SER A 161 -18.32 -5.76 5.44
C SER A 161 -17.83 -6.68 4.32
N SER A 162 -17.06 -7.74 4.63
CA SER A 162 -16.73 -8.76 3.62
C SER A 162 -17.96 -9.58 3.20
N LYS A 163 -18.88 -9.81 4.14
CA LYS A 163 -20.06 -10.66 3.94
C LYS A 163 -21.12 -9.99 3.08
N ASP A 164 -21.36 -8.71 3.35
CA ASP A 164 -22.46 -7.94 2.76
C ASP A 164 -21.96 -6.99 1.66
N ALA A 165 -20.68 -7.10 1.27
CA ALA A 165 -20.01 -6.20 0.35
C ALA A 165 -20.71 -5.98 -1.00
N LEU A 166 -21.42 -6.99 -1.50
CA LEU A 166 -22.13 -6.95 -2.79
C LEU A 166 -23.55 -6.42 -2.65
N LEU A 167 -23.94 -5.91 -1.48
CA LEU A 167 -25.17 -5.13 -1.34
C LEU A 167 -24.88 -3.65 -1.63
N LYS A 168 -25.76 -3.01 -2.40
CA LYS A 168 -25.59 -1.59 -2.75
C LYS A 168 -25.50 -0.72 -1.50
N GLY A 169 -24.42 0.05 -1.43
CA GLY A 169 -24.15 0.98 -0.34
C GLY A 169 -23.33 0.41 0.82
N GLU A 170 -22.98 -0.87 0.86
CA GLU A 170 -22.20 -1.44 1.98
C GLU A 170 -20.71 -1.07 1.94
N VAL A 171 -20.14 -0.89 0.74
CA VAL A 171 -18.77 -0.41 0.58
C VAL A 171 -18.75 1.11 0.54
N LYS A 172 -17.95 1.72 1.42
CA LYS A 172 -17.77 3.17 1.49
C LYS A 172 -16.40 3.56 0.97
N ILE A 173 -16.41 4.46 -0.01
CA ILE A 173 -15.22 4.98 -0.69
C ILE A 173 -15.13 6.48 -0.41
N THR A 174 -13.90 6.96 -0.18
CA THR A 174 -13.59 8.39 -0.01
C THR A 174 -12.24 8.71 -0.66
N GLY A 175 -11.79 9.96 -0.59
CA GLY A 175 -10.47 10.37 -1.04
C GLY A 175 -9.35 9.86 -0.14
N GLY A 176 -8.29 9.30 -0.72
CA GLY A 176 -7.02 9.05 -0.05
C GLY A 176 -6.02 10.20 -0.22
N LEU A 177 -4.74 9.90 -0.09
CA LEU A 177 -3.61 10.83 -0.23
C LEU A 177 -3.12 10.97 -1.68
N GLY A 178 -3.56 10.10 -2.59
CA GLY A 178 -3.39 10.31 -4.03
C GLY A 178 -1.95 10.24 -4.57
N PHE A 179 -1.09 9.40 -3.99
CA PHE A 179 0.23 9.07 -4.56
C PHE A 179 0.11 8.25 -5.85
N ILE A 180 -1.00 7.53 -6.01
CA ILE A 180 -1.33 6.82 -7.25
C ILE A 180 -2.80 7.03 -7.61
N ASP A 181 -3.05 7.34 -8.88
CA ASP A 181 -4.39 7.47 -9.46
C ASP A 181 -4.72 6.24 -10.32
N GLY A 182 -5.99 6.06 -10.70
CA GLY A 182 -6.41 4.93 -11.53
C GLY A 182 -6.48 3.59 -10.80
N VAL A 183 -6.32 3.57 -9.48
CA VAL A 183 -6.36 2.34 -8.66
C VAL A 183 -7.17 2.55 -7.37
N ILE A 184 -7.64 1.45 -6.79
CA ILE A 184 -8.16 1.40 -5.42
C ILE A 184 -7.56 0.21 -4.68
N VAL A 185 -7.00 0.46 -3.50
CA VAL A 185 -6.25 -0.54 -2.75
C VAL A 185 -7.08 -1.09 -1.59
N ASP A 186 -7.06 -2.42 -1.46
CA ASP A 186 -7.59 -3.18 -0.35
C ASP A 186 -6.49 -4.05 0.28
N THR A 187 -6.50 -4.15 1.60
CA THR A 187 -5.44 -4.77 2.41
C THR A 187 -5.97 -5.89 3.30
N HIS A 188 -5.07 -6.75 3.80
CA HIS A 188 -5.42 -8.02 4.47
C HIS A 188 -6.41 -8.85 3.63
N PHE A 189 -6.23 -8.79 2.31
CA PHE A 189 -7.29 -9.08 1.34
C PHE A 189 -7.76 -10.53 1.38
N VAL A 190 -6.80 -11.45 1.24
CA VAL A 190 -7.05 -12.91 1.23
C VAL A 190 -7.52 -13.38 2.60
N GLN A 191 -6.84 -12.95 3.66
CA GLN A 191 -7.08 -13.35 5.05
C GLN A 191 -8.49 -12.95 5.53
N ARG A 192 -9.03 -11.83 5.06
CA ARG A 192 -10.35 -11.31 5.45
C ARG A 192 -11.45 -11.58 4.43
N GLY A 193 -11.17 -12.34 3.36
CA GLY A 193 -12.14 -12.68 2.32
C GLY A 193 -12.74 -11.46 1.63
N ARG A 194 -11.93 -10.44 1.34
CA ARG A 194 -12.40 -9.09 0.91
C ARG A 194 -12.66 -8.96 -0.60
N ILE A 195 -12.75 -10.07 -1.34
CA ILE A 195 -13.01 -10.04 -2.78
C ILE A 195 -14.31 -9.32 -3.14
N GLY A 196 -15.40 -9.58 -2.40
CA GLY A 196 -16.70 -8.96 -2.70
C GLY A 196 -16.67 -7.43 -2.69
N ARG A 197 -15.94 -6.82 -1.75
CA ARG A 197 -15.89 -5.35 -1.65
C ARG A 197 -14.99 -4.72 -2.70
N LEU A 198 -13.94 -5.42 -3.13
CA LEU A 198 -13.08 -4.96 -4.21
C LEU A 198 -13.77 -5.10 -5.57
N LEU A 199 -14.52 -6.19 -5.80
CA LEU A 199 -15.40 -6.35 -6.96
C LEU A 199 -16.43 -5.21 -7.01
N TYR A 200 -17.12 -4.94 -5.90
CA TYR A 200 -18.09 -3.85 -5.82
C TYR A 200 -17.45 -2.49 -6.10
N ALA A 201 -16.31 -2.18 -5.46
CA ALA A 201 -15.62 -0.91 -5.65
C ALA A 201 -15.20 -0.71 -7.11
N THR A 202 -14.65 -1.75 -7.73
CA THR A 202 -14.25 -1.73 -9.15
C THR A 202 -15.47 -1.61 -10.07
N ALA A 203 -16.57 -2.32 -9.79
CA ALA A 203 -17.80 -2.20 -10.57
C ALA A 203 -18.44 -0.82 -10.48
N SER A 204 -18.34 -0.17 -9.31
CA SER A 204 -18.84 1.19 -9.11
C SER A 204 -17.99 2.27 -9.79
N SER A 205 -16.77 1.92 -10.21
CA SER A 205 -15.87 2.78 -10.97
C SER A 205 -15.02 1.93 -11.94
N PRO A 206 -15.58 1.49 -13.08
CA PRO A 206 -14.91 0.51 -13.94
C PRO A 206 -13.58 0.96 -14.57
N GLY A 207 -13.28 2.26 -14.52
CA GLY A 207 -12.03 2.85 -15.02
C GLY A 207 -10.84 2.74 -14.06
N ILE A 208 -11.04 2.30 -12.81
CA ILE A 208 -9.96 2.06 -11.86
C ILE A 208 -9.63 0.57 -11.73
N LEU A 209 -8.37 0.25 -11.45
CA LEU A 209 -7.93 -1.10 -11.11
C LEU A 209 -8.11 -1.37 -9.61
N GLY A 210 -8.86 -2.40 -9.26
CA GLY A 210 -8.91 -2.91 -7.89
C GLY A 210 -7.64 -3.70 -7.56
N ILE A 211 -6.97 -3.36 -6.46
CA ILE A 211 -5.76 -4.03 -5.99
C ILE A 211 -6.02 -4.63 -4.61
N GLY A 212 -6.08 -5.96 -4.53
CA GLY A 212 -6.18 -6.71 -3.29
C GLY A 212 -4.81 -7.23 -2.84
N LEU A 213 -4.26 -6.65 -1.79
CA LEU A 213 -2.96 -7.02 -1.23
C LEU A 213 -3.12 -8.03 -0.08
N GLY A 214 -2.51 -9.20 -0.20
CA GLY A 214 -2.33 -10.14 0.91
C GLY A 214 -1.34 -9.61 1.96
N GLU A 215 -1.38 -10.19 3.16
CA GLU A 215 -0.36 -9.92 4.19
C GLU A 215 1.05 -10.28 3.72
N ASP A 216 2.06 -9.58 4.26
CA ASP A 216 3.49 -9.73 3.89
C ASP A 216 3.76 -9.70 2.38
N THR A 217 2.89 -9.00 1.64
CA THR A 217 2.93 -8.84 0.18
C THR A 217 2.64 -7.39 -0.17
N GLY A 218 3.21 -6.91 -1.26
CA GLY A 218 2.99 -5.56 -1.73
C GLY A 218 3.22 -5.37 -3.21
N LEU A 219 3.11 -4.13 -3.63
CA LEU A 219 3.54 -3.66 -4.95
C LEU A 219 4.64 -2.61 -4.77
N PHE A 220 5.76 -2.81 -5.46
CA PHE A 220 6.74 -1.78 -5.72
C PHE A 220 6.36 -1.06 -7.00
N ILE A 221 6.14 0.25 -6.92
CA ILE A 221 5.62 1.07 -8.00
C ILE A 221 6.67 2.11 -8.40
N SER A 222 7.05 2.06 -9.66
CA SER A 222 8.05 2.96 -10.26
C SER A 222 7.51 3.58 -11.54
N GLY A 223 7.98 4.79 -11.87
CA GLY A 223 7.47 5.55 -13.01
C GLY A 223 5.98 5.92 -12.92
N GLY A 224 5.35 5.69 -11.76
CA GLY A 224 3.93 5.93 -11.53
C GLY A 224 2.97 4.92 -12.16
N ASN A 225 3.44 3.93 -12.92
CA ASN A 225 2.59 2.95 -13.62
C ASN A 225 3.11 1.51 -13.59
N ILE A 226 4.41 1.28 -13.41
CA ILE A 226 4.97 -0.08 -13.38
C ILE A 226 4.87 -0.62 -11.97
N MET A 227 4.09 -1.69 -11.78
CA MET A 227 3.84 -2.31 -10.49
C MET A 227 4.44 -3.71 -10.46
N GLU A 228 5.52 -3.88 -9.70
CA GLU A 228 6.17 -5.17 -9.44
C GLU A 228 5.61 -5.76 -8.14
N ALA A 229 5.11 -6.99 -8.18
CA ALA A 229 4.72 -7.71 -6.98
C ALA A 229 5.95 -8.11 -6.17
N ILE A 230 5.90 -7.82 -4.87
CA ILE A 230 6.97 -8.12 -3.92
C ILE A 230 6.41 -8.83 -2.69
N GLY A 231 7.22 -9.71 -2.10
CA GLY A 231 6.91 -10.36 -0.83
C GLY A 231 6.39 -11.79 -1.00
N SER A 232 5.85 -12.36 0.08
CA SER A 232 5.69 -13.81 0.19
C SER A 232 4.32 -14.36 -0.18
N GLY A 233 3.30 -13.51 -0.26
CA GLY A 233 1.93 -13.89 -0.60
C GLY A 233 1.54 -13.50 -2.03
N MET A 234 0.28 -13.10 -2.20
CA MET A 234 -0.32 -12.83 -3.51
C MET A 234 -0.91 -11.43 -3.57
N VAL A 235 -0.83 -10.83 -4.76
CA VAL A 235 -1.61 -9.65 -5.14
C VAL A 235 -2.70 -10.08 -6.12
N ILE A 236 -3.94 -9.71 -5.84
CA ILE A 236 -5.08 -9.97 -6.72
C ILE A 236 -5.50 -8.65 -7.36
N LEU A 237 -5.50 -8.60 -8.69
CA LEU A 237 -5.99 -7.46 -9.43
C LEU A 237 -7.38 -7.74 -9.96
N VAL A 238 -8.27 -6.76 -9.85
CA VAL A 238 -9.64 -6.80 -10.31
C VAL A 238 -9.83 -5.65 -11.30
N ASP A 239 -10.23 -5.99 -12.52
CA ASP A 239 -10.30 -5.04 -13.62
C ASP A 239 -11.70 -5.02 -14.24
N GLY A 240 -12.35 -3.86 -14.09
CA GLY A 240 -13.71 -3.60 -14.54
C GLY A 240 -13.82 -3.10 -15.98
N ARG A 241 -12.71 -2.82 -16.69
CA ARG A 241 -12.76 -2.13 -17.99
C ARG A 241 -13.46 -2.91 -19.09
N ASN A 242 -13.49 -4.24 -18.97
CA ASN A 242 -14.17 -5.15 -19.89
C ASN A 242 -15.56 -5.57 -19.39
N MET A 243 -16.06 -5.00 -18.29
CA MET A 243 -17.39 -5.32 -17.78
C MET A 243 -18.45 -5.10 -18.87
N THR A 244 -19.36 -6.06 -18.99
CA THR A 244 -20.43 -5.97 -19.99
C THR A 244 -21.74 -5.48 -19.41
N ASP A 245 -21.99 -5.72 -18.12
CA ASP A 245 -23.26 -5.38 -17.48
C ASP A 245 -23.15 -5.34 -15.94
N THR A 246 -24.00 -4.53 -15.30
CA THR A 246 -24.22 -4.49 -13.85
C THR A 246 -25.56 -3.83 -13.53
N ASN A 247 -26.27 -4.33 -12.53
CA ASN A 247 -27.55 -3.76 -12.08
C ASN A 247 -27.38 -2.66 -11.00
N LEU A 248 -26.17 -2.11 -10.82
CA LEU A 248 -25.84 -1.13 -9.77
C LEU A 248 -26.78 0.08 -9.73
N THR A 249 -27.25 0.55 -10.89
CA THR A 249 -28.17 1.69 -10.99
C THR A 249 -29.60 1.32 -10.65
N ASP A 250 -29.97 0.06 -10.84
CA ASP A 250 -31.37 -0.39 -10.84
C ASP A 250 -31.82 -0.88 -9.46
N VAL A 251 -30.88 -1.34 -8.64
CA VAL A 251 -31.18 -1.85 -7.30
C VAL A 251 -31.19 -0.76 -6.25
N GLU A 252 -32.01 -0.94 -5.21
CA GLU A 252 -32.05 -0.04 -4.04
C GLU A 252 -30.88 -0.30 -3.08
N MET A 253 -30.68 0.59 -2.09
CA MET A 253 -29.69 0.35 -1.04
C MET A 253 -30.00 -0.94 -0.27
N GLY A 254 -28.98 -1.74 0.02
CA GLY A 254 -29.11 -3.04 0.70
C GLY A 254 -29.54 -4.20 -0.21
N GLN A 255 -29.81 -3.96 -1.49
CA GLN A 255 -30.12 -5.02 -2.47
C GLN A 255 -28.85 -5.56 -3.14
N PRO A 256 -28.84 -6.84 -3.56
CA PRO A 256 -27.67 -7.48 -4.16
C PRO A 256 -27.34 -6.94 -5.56
N VAL A 257 -26.04 -6.78 -5.80
CA VAL A 257 -25.47 -6.31 -7.06
C VAL A 257 -24.97 -7.49 -7.90
N SER A 258 -25.27 -7.46 -9.19
CA SER A 258 -24.74 -8.36 -10.22
C SER A 258 -23.67 -7.64 -11.03
N ILE A 259 -22.62 -8.36 -11.41
CA ILE A 259 -21.48 -7.85 -12.20
C ILE A 259 -21.13 -8.90 -13.24
N SER A 260 -21.08 -8.53 -14.52
CA SER A 260 -20.72 -9.41 -15.62
C SER A 260 -19.38 -9.04 -16.24
N ASN A 261 -18.58 -10.05 -16.59
CA ASN A 261 -17.34 -9.97 -17.36
C ASN A 261 -16.22 -9.11 -16.73
N MET A 262 -15.98 -9.31 -15.43
CA MET A 262 -14.84 -8.70 -14.74
C MET A 262 -13.60 -9.58 -14.90
N THR A 263 -12.45 -8.96 -15.19
CA THR A 263 -11.18 -9.69 -15.33
C THR A 263 -10.47 -9.74 -13.97
N VAL A 264 -9.93 -10.90 -13.61
CA VAL A 264 -9.15 -11.08 -12.39
C VAL A 264 -7.77 -11.59 -12.76
N HIS A 265 -6.74 -10.93 -12.24
CA HIS A 265 -5.36 -11.40 -12.31
C HIS A 265 -4.85 -11.75 -10.92
N VAL A 266 -3.90 -12.68 -10.85
CA VAL A 266 -3.18 -13.02 -9.63
C VAL A 266 -1.70 -12.85 -9.94
N MET A 267 -1.00 -12.14 -9.07
CA MET A 267 0.43 -11.89 -9.17
C MET A 267 1.13 -12.49 -7.94
N CYS A 268 2.32 -13.04 -8.16
CA CYS A 268 3.27 -13.39 -7.12
C CYS A 268 4.58 -12.61 -7.29
N ASP A 269 5.52 -12.80 -6.36
CA ASP A 269 6.82 -12.13 -6.34
C ASP A 269 7.51 -12.11 -7.72
N GLY A 270 7.88 -10.91 -8.17
CA GLY A 270 8.54 -10.66 -9.45
C GLY A 270 7.62 -10.46 -10.65
N ASP A 271 6.31 -10.76 -10.55
CA ASP A 271 5.36 -10.44 -11.62
C ASP A 271 5.20 -8.91 -11.77
N ILE A 272 5.01 -8.45 -13.00
CA ILE A 272 4.90 -7.02 -13.32
C ILE A 272 3.56 -6.72 -13.98
N TYR A 273 2.86 -5.73 -13.47
CA TYR A 273 1.69 -5.15 -14.13
C TYR A 273 1.97 -3.71 -14.55
N ASP A 274 1.79 -3.41 -15.83
CA ASP A 274 1.83 -2.03 -16.33
C ASP A 274 0.42 -1.44 -16.25
N LEU A 275 0.23 -0.40 -15.43
CA LEU A 275 -1.06 0.26 -15.24
C LEU A 275 -1.52 1.03 -16.48
N HIS A 276 -0.62 1.51 -17.32
CA HIS A 276 -0.97 2.27 -18.53
C HIS A 276 -1.41 1.34 -19.66
N GLU A 277 -0.62 0.30 -19.93
CA GLU A 277 -0.95 -0.72 -20.95
C GLU A 277 -1.99 -1.73 -20.45
N HIS A 278 -2.19 -1.76 -19.13
CA HIS A 278 -3.00 -2.72 -18.41
C HIS A 278 -2.68 -4.16 -18.79
N LYS A 279 -1.40 -4.50 -18.65
CA LYS A 279 -0.85 -5.79 -19.05
C LYS A 279 -0.08 -6.41 -17.90
N LEU A 280 -0.47 -7.63 -17.54
CA LEU A 280 0.30 -8.50 -16.66
C LEU A 280 1.39 -9.21 -17.47
N THR A 281 2.63 -9.18 -16.95
CA THR A 281 3.74 -10.01 -17.38
C THR A 281 4.13 -10.93 -16.22
N ILE A 282 3.99 -12.24 -16.43
CA ILE A 282 4.32 -13.25 -15.42
C ILE A 282 5.81 -13.55 -15.50
N HIS A 283 6.48 -13.52 -14.36
CA HIS A 283 7.87 -13.95 -14.24
C HIS A 283 7.93 -15.48 -14.19
N HIS A 284 8.67 -16.08 -15.12
CA HIS A 284 8.81 -17.54 -15.22
C HIS A 284 10.19 -17.98 -14.72
N PRO A 285 10.34 -18.40 -13.44
CA PRO A 285 11.64 -18.69 -12.83
C PRO A 285 12.32 -19.98 -13.33
N LYS A 286 11.69 -20.75 -14.24
CA LYS A 286 12.31 -21.96 -14.82
C LYS A 286 13.22 -21.60 -15.99
N VAL A 287 14.53 -21.58 -15.74
CA VAL A 287 15.50 -21.96 -16.77
C VAL A 287 15.71 -23.47 -16.63
N ILE A 288 15.07 -24.26 -17.49
CA ILE A 288 15.50 -25.66 -17.68
C ILE A 288 16.76 -25.57 -18.55
N PRO A 289 17.94 -26.00 -18.07
CA PRO A 289 19.11 -26.12 -18.95
C PRO A 289 18.74 -27.07 -20.08
N VAL A 290 18.90 -26.62 -21.32
CA VAL A 290 18.91 -27.54 -22.45
C VAL A 290 20.27 -28.20 -22.42
N ASP A 291 20.33 -29.42 -21.90
CA ASP A 291 21.48 -30.32 -22.11
C ASP A 291 21.66 -30.62 -23.60
#